data_AF-A0A3M1BGB2-F1
#
_entry.id   AF-A0A3M1BGB2-F1
#
_cell.length_a   1.000
_cell.length_b   1.000
_cell.length_c   1.000
_cell.angle_alpha   90.00
_cell.angle_beta   90.00
_cell.angle_gamma   90.00
#
_symmetry.space_group_name_H-M   'P 1'
#
loop_
_entity.id
_entity.type
_entity.pdbx_description
1 polymer ?
#
loop_
_entity_poly.entity_id
_entity_poly.type
_entity_poly.pdbx_seq_one_letter_code
_entity_poly.pdbx_strand_id
1 'polypeptide(L)'
;MIGDVELNSSTYYKYFNIHWEELVKNLGGDTDVAAKAVTTFVEAAAKAHPSGKQNSTAAFQLPDFVLVEISDVNLPVSYANAYLKPAQQDYQNTLMENAIQALNDYAEKLRQTYGINGRAAYITTTGKTIAFAQDVKTLPDLLAWVSQQIQEGAHA
;
A
#
# COMPACT_ATOMS: atom_id res chain seq x y z
N MET A 1 -25.71 -3.00 35.01
CA MET A 1 -24.71 -1.91 35.00
C MET A 1 -24.65 -1.42 33.56
N ILE A 2 -24.94 -0.14 33.31
CA ILE A 2 -24.79 0.47 31.98
C ILE A 2 -23.32 0.88 31.82
N GLY A 3 -22.73 0.60 30.66
CA GLY A 3 -21.38 1.02 30.28
C GLY A 3 -21.37 1.40 28.81
N ASP A 4 -20.61 2.45 28.49
CA ASP A 4 -20.53 2.99 27.14
C ASP A 4 -19.32 2.41 26.40
N VAL A 5 -19.50 2.15 25.10
CA VAL A 5 -18.43 1.69 24.22
C VAL A 5 -18.40 2.58 22.97
N GLU A 6 -17.31 3.31 22.80
CA GLU A 6 -17.06 4.08 21.58
C GLU A 6 -16.77 3.16 20.39
N LEU A 7 -17.31 3.53 19.23
CA LEU A 7 -17.12 2.85 17.95
C LEU A 7 -16.89 3.90 16.86
N ASN A 8 -15.97 3.63 15.93
CA ASN A 8 -15.78 4.44 14.72
C ASN A 8 -15.82 3.57 13.47
N SER A 9 -16.04 4.22 12.33
CA SER A 9 -15.83 3.65 10.99
C SER A 9 -15.05 4.69 10.19
N SER A 10 -13.89 4.32 9.66
CA SER A 10 -12.97 5.26 9.04
C SER A 10 -12.17 4.58 7.94
N THR A 11 -11.77 5.35 6.93
CA THR A 11 -10.81 4.92 5.91
C THR A 11 -9.41 5.10 6.46
N TYR A 12 -8.65 4.01 6.54
CA TYR A 12 -7.29 4.02 7.08
C TYR A 12 -6.25 3.98 5.97
N TYR A 13 -5.26 4.88 6.05
CA TYR A 13 -4.03 4.81 5.25
C TYR A 13 -2.95 4.07 6.04
N LYS A 14 -2.43 2.97 5.48
CA LYS A 14 -1.32 2.20 6.04
C LYS A 14 -0.10 2.38 5.14
N TYR A 15 1.05 2.70 5.74
CA TYR A 15 2.32 2.84 5.04
C TYR A 15 3.35 1.85 5.60
N PHE A 16 4.08 1.20 4.71
CA PHE A 16 5.18 0.30 5.02
C PHE A 16 6.34 0.60 4.08
N ASN A 17 7.56 0.44 4.57
CA ASN A 17 8.78 0.50 3.78
C ASN A 17 9.70 -0.66 4.17
N ILE A 18 10.37 -1.23 3.18
CA ILE A 18 11.34 -2.30 3.36
C ILE A 18 12.64 -1.85 2.70
N HIS A 19 13.73 -1.84 3.48
CA HIS A 19 15.07 -1.64 2.96
C HIS A 19 15.61 -2.99 2.46
N TRP A 20 15.77 -3.14 1.15
CA TRP A 20 16.11 -4.41 0.51
C TRP A 20 17.47 -4.94 0.96
N GLU A 21 18.51 -4.13 0.88
CA GLU A 21 19.89 -4.54 1.19
C GLU A 21 20.05 -4.97 2.65
N GLU A 22 19.43 -4.22 3.57
CA GLU A 22 19.47 -4.57 5.00
C GLU A 22 18.63 -5.83 5.29
N LEU A 23 17.52 -6.05 4.59
CA LEU A 23 16.75 -7.30 4.68
C LEU A 23 17.58 -8.49 4.21
N VAL A 24 18.22 -8.40 3.03
CA VAL A 24 19.09 -9.45 2.48
C VAL A 24 20.24 -9.76 3.43
N LYS A 25 20.90 -8.73 3.96
CA LYS A 25 21.97 -8.87 4.95
C LYS A 25 21.50 -9.57 6.22
N ASN A 26 20.33 -9.20 6.76
CA ASN A 26 19.75 -9.83 7.94
C ASN A 26 19.34 -11.29 7.72
N LEU A 27 19.09 -11.68 6.47
CA LEU A 27 18.81 -13.05 6.04
C LEU A 27 20.05 -13.82 5.57
N GLY A 28 21.25 -13.33 5.91
CA GLY A 28 22.50 -14.03 5.62
C GLY A 28 22.94 -13.96 4.15
N GLY A 29 22.43 -13.00 3.38
CA GLY A 29 22.73 -12.84 1.95
C GLY A 29 21.82 -13.65 1.02
N ASP A 30 20.80 -14.33 1.55
CA ASP A 30 19.87 -15.14 0.77
C ASP A 30 18.79 -14.26 0.11
N THR A 31 19.01 -13.92 -1.16
CA THR A 31 18.10 -13.08 -1.95
C THR A 31 16.77 -13.77 -2.27
N ASP A 32 16.75 -15.09 -2.39
CA ASP A 32 15.53 -15.85 -2.70
C ASP A 32 14.60 -15.87 -1.48
N VAL A 33 15.18 -16.08 -0.29
CA VAL A 33 14.44 -15.99 0.98
C VAL A 33 13.98 -14.56 1.22
N ALA A 34 14.80 -13.55 0.92
CA ALA A 34 14.40 -12.15 1.04
C ALA A 34 13.24 -11.78 0.10
N ALA A 35 13.30 -12.20 -1.17
CA ALA A 35 12.23 -11.97 -2.15
C ALA A 35 10.92 -12.64 -1.71
N LYS A 36 11.01 -13.88 -1.22
CA LYS A 36 9.86 -14.60 -0.64
C LYS A 36 9.30 -13.88 0.59
N ALA A 37 10.16 -13.34 1.45
CA ALA A 37 9.74 -12.59 2.63
C ALA A 37 8.98 -11.32 2.25
N VAL A 38 9.44 -10.55 1.25
CA VAL A 38 8.76 -9.33 0.79
C VAL A 38 7.40 -9.65 0.18
N THR A 39 7.33 -10.62 -0.73
CA THR A 39 6.05 -11.03 -1.35
C THR A 39 5.06 -11.54 -0.31
N THR A 40 5.51 -12.39 0.63
CA THR A 40 4.67 -12.86 1.76
C THR A 40 4.22 -11.70 2.66
N PHE A 41 5.09 -10.72 2.89
CA PHE A 41 4.76 -9.53 3.68
C PHE A 41 3.65 -8.71 3.01
N VAL A 42 3.71 -8.46 1.70
CA VAL A 42 2.68 -7.72 0.97
C VAL A 42 1.33 -8.44 1.08
N GLU A 43 1.30 -9.76 0.91
CA GLU A 43 0.08 -10.56 1.08
C GLU A 43 -0.47 -10.45 2.51
N ALA A 44 0.39 -10.60 3.51
CA ALA A 44 0.01 -10.51 4.91
C ALA A 44 -0.49 -9.10 5.28
N ALA A 45 0.17 -8.03 4.81
CA ALA A 45 -0.23 -6.66 5.08
C ALA A 45 -1.60 -6.30 4.48
N ALA A 46 -1.96 -6.94 3.35
CA ALA A 46 -3.26 -6.81 2.72
C ALA A 46 -4.35 -7.61 3.46
N LYS A 47 -4.05 -8.80 3.99
CA LYS A 47 -5.04 -9.73 4.57
C LYS A 47 -5.12 -9.69 6.10
N ALA A 48 -4.14 -9.13 6.80
CA ALA A 48 -4.11 -9.15 8.26
C ALA A 48 -5.15 -8.16 8.85
N HIS A 49 -5.88 -8.63 9.87
CA HIS A 49 -6.81 -7.82 10.66
C HIS A 49 -6.36 -7.76 12.14
N PRO A 50 -6.42 -6.58 12.79
CA PRO A 50 -6.27 -6.49 14.24
C PRO A 50 -7.36 -7.31 14.95
N SER A 51 -6.99 -8.05 16.01
CA SER A 51 -7.92 -8.91 16.76
C SER A 51 -8.78 -8.19 17.80
N GLY A 52 -8.52 -6.90 18.05
CA GLY A 52 -9.20 -6.11 19.07
C GLY A 52 -10.71 -5.99 18.81
N LYS A 53 -11.52 -6.37 19.80
CA LYS A 53 -13.01 -6.29 19.77
C LYS A 53 -13.68 -6.93 18.54
N GLN A 54 -12.99 -7.85 17.85
CA GLN A 54 -13.54 -8.49 16.65
C GLN A 54 -14.81 -9.30 16.94
N ASN A 55 -14.87 -10.02 18.06
CA ASN A 55 -16.04 -10.83 18.42
C ASN A 55 -17.34 -10.02 18.56
N SER A 56 -17.24 -8.73 18.92
CA SER A 56 -18.40 -7.86 19.15
C SER A 56 -18.68 -6.90 17.99
N THR A 57 -17.78 -6.75 17.02
CA THR A 57 -17.89 -5.74 15.93
C THR A 57 -17.72 -6.29 14.52
N ALA A 58 -17.09 -7.47 14.36
CA ALA A 58 -16.86 -8.16 13.09
C ALA A 58 -16.21 -7.28 11.99
N ALA A 59 -15.20 -6.49 12.36
CA ALA A 59 -14.45 -5.63 11.43
C ALA A 59 -13.42 -6.41 10.59
N PHE A 60 -13.91 -7.33 9.74
CA PHE A 60 -13.12 -8.08 8.77
C PHE A 60 -13.22 -7.45 7.38
N GLN A 61 -12.31 -6.53 7.06
CA GLN A 61 -12.35 -5.73 5.82
C GLN A 61 -11.03 -5.83 5.05
N LEU A 62 -11.10 -6.22 3.77
CA LEU A 62 -9.95 -6.16 2.86
C LEU A 62 -9.73 -4.72 2.37
N PRO A 63 -8.50 -4.33 2.00
CA PRO A 63 -8.21 -3.01 1.48
C PRO A 63 -8.85 -2.81 0.10
N ASP A 64 -9.51 -1.67 -0.10
CA ASP A 64 -10.04 -1.23 -1.40
C ASP A 64 -8.96 -0.72 -2.36
N PHE A 65 -7.74 -0.51 -1.85
CA PHE A 65 -6.59 -0.02 -2.60
C PHE A 65 -5.28 -0.51 -1.98
N VAL A 66 -4.40 -1.05 -2.81
CA VAL A 66 -3.01 -1.37 -2.43
C VAL A 66 -2.10 -0.88 -3.54
N LEU A 67 -1.11 -0.06 -3.19
CA LEU A 67 -0.06 0.43 -4.07
C LEU A 67 1.28 -0.11 -3.58
N VAL A 68 2.05 -0.70 -4.49
CA VAL A 68 3.43 -1.10 -4.23
C VAL A 68 4.35 -0.32 -5.16
N GLU A 69 5.40 0.25 -4.58
CA GLU A 69 6.43 1.00 -5.30
C GLU A 69 7.79 0.39 -5.00
N ILE A 70 8.60 0.22 -6.04
CA ILE A 70 9.97 -0.24 -5.98
C ILE A 70 10.83 0.85 -6.60
N SER A 71 11.79 1.37 -5.83
CA SER A 71 12.71 2.42 -6.25
C SER A 71 14.14 1.96 -6.02
N ASP A 72 15.02 2.29 -6.96
CA ASP A 72 16.46 2.04 -6.86
C ASP A 72 17.15 3.11 -5.99
N VAL A 73 16.41 4.18 -5.63
CA VAL A 73 16.88 5.22 -4.72
C VAL A 73 16.46 4.86 -3.30
N ASN A 74 17.41 4.89 -2.37
CA ASN A 74 17.16 4.68 -0.94
C ASN A 74 16.50 5.92 -0.31
N LEU A 75 15.25 6.19 -0.69
CA LEU A 75 14.44 7.29 -0.21
C LEU A 75 13.03 6.79 0.11
N PRO A 76 12.74 6.41 1.37
CA PRO A 76 11.39 6.04 1.78
C PRO A 76 10.48 7.28 1.77
N VAL A 77 9.40 7.22 1.00
CA VAL A 77 8.43 8.31 0.89
C VAL A 77 7.03 7.83 1.28
N SER A 78 6.42 8.52 2.24
CA SER A 78 5.01 8.33 2.59
C SER A 78 4.14 9.40 1.92
N TYR A 79 2.95 9.01 1.49
CA TYR A 79 1.95 9.93 0.95
C TYR A 79 0.91 10.37 1.98
N ALA A 80 1.20 10.22 3.28
CA ALA A 80 0.29 10.68 4.35
C ALA A 80 -0.13 12.15 4.19
N ASN A 81 0.75 12.99 3.64
CA ASN A 81 0.47 14.40 3.41
C ASN A 81 -0.61 14.68 2.34
N ALA A 82 -0.97 13.68 1.53
CA ALA A 82 -2.15 13.75 0.65
C ALA A 82 -3.44 14.04 1.44
N TYR A 83 -3.44 13.73 2.74
CA TYR A 83 -4.60 13.83 3.63
C TYR A 83 -4.50 14.95 4.68
N LEU A 84 -3.52 15.88 4.55
CA LEU A 84 -3.47 17.08 5.41
C LEU A 84 -4.79 17.86 5.35
N LYS A 85 -5.36 17.96 4.15
CA LYS A 85 -6.77 18.27 3.98
C LYS A 85 -7.54 16.95 4.00
N PRO A 86 -8.43 16.71 4.98
CA PRO A 86 -9.16 15.46 5.06
C PRO A 86 -9.94 15.18 3.78
N ALA A 87 -9.85 13.94 3.28
CA ALA A 87 -10.72 13.48 2.21
C ALA A 87 -12.18 13.49 2.70
N GLN A 88 -13.09 13.88 1.82
CA GLN A 88 -14.52 13.91 2.10
C GLN A 88 -15.26 13.21 0.96
N GLN A 89 -16.35 12.53 1.28
CA GLN A 89 -17.29 12.04 0.26
C GLN A 89 -18.07 13.20 -0.34
N ASP A 90 -18.59 13.02 -1.55
CA ASP A 90 -19.48 13.96 -2.21
C ASP A 90 -20.64 13.23 -2.91
N TYR A 91 -21.45 13.94 -3.71
CA TYR A 91 -22.59 13.35 -4.41
C TYR A 91 -22.20 12.34 -5.49
N GLN A 92 -20.98 12.40 -6.01
CA GLN A 92 -20.49 11.60 -7.13
C GLN A 92 -19.54 10.48 -6.69
N ASN A 93 -18.80 10.69 -5.60
CA ASN A 93 -17.71 9.81 -5.19
C ASN A 93 -17.81 9.47 -3.70
N THR A 94 -17.49 8.21 -3.39
CA THR A 94 -17.30 7.73 -2.02
C THR A 94 -16.07 8.37 -1.37
N LEU A 95 -15.98 8.26 -0.03
CA LEU A 95 -14.79 8.66 0.71
C LEU A 95 -13.52 7.96 0.20
N MET A 96 -13.62 6.66 -0.13
CA MET A 96 -12.49 5.87 -0.62
C MET A 96 -12.02 6.35 -1.99
N GLU A 97 -12.95 6.59 -2.92
CA GLU A 97 -12.63 7.11 -4.25
C GLU A 97 -11.93 8.47 -4.19
N ASN A 98 -12.41 9.37 -3.33
CA ASN A 98 -11.80 10.68 -3.13
C ASN A 98 -10.44 10.58 -2.41
N ALA A 99 -10.27 9.62 -1.51
CA ALA A 99 -8.99 9.36 -0.85
C ALA A 99 -7.92 8.79 -1.82
N ILE A 100 -8.32 7.92 -2.75
CA ILE A 100 -7.42 7.41 -3.80
C ILE A 100 -7.02 8.54 -4.75
N GLN A 101 -7.97 9.39 -5.16
CA GLN A 101 -7.67 10.53 -6.02
C GLN A 101 -6.71 11.52 -5.35
N ALA A 102 -6.93 11.86 -4.08
CA ALA A 102 -6.05 12.75 -3.33
C ALA A 102 -4.61 12.20 -3.24
N LEU A 103 -4.47 10.87 -3.04
CA LEU A 103 -3.18 10.20 -3.04
C LEU A 103 -2.50 10.29 -4.41
N ASN A 104 -3.23 9.99 -5.49
CA ASN A 104 -2.71 10.09 -6.86
C ASN A 104 -2.18 11.50 -7.16
N ASP A 105 -3.00 12.52 -6.92
CA ASP A 105 -2.67 13.91 -7.23
C ASP A 105 -1.46 14.42 -6.42
N TYR A 106 -1.35 14.01 -5.16
CA TYR A 106 -0.21 14.35 -4.31
C TYR A 106 1.05 13.61 -4.75
N ALA A 107 0.95 12.29 -4.96
CA ALA A 107 2.07 11.45 -5.35
C ALA A 107 2.65 11.87 -6.70
N GLU A 108 1.82 12.18 -7.70
CA GLU A 108 2.28 12.66 -9.01
C GLU A 108 3.11 13.95 -8.88
N LYS A 109 2.58 14.96 -8.17
CA LYS A 109 3.30 16.22 -7.93
C LYS A 109 4.60 16.01 -7.17
N LEU A 110 4.58 15.15 -6.15
CA LEU A 110 5.76 14.87 -5.33
C LEU A 110 6.84 14.16 -6.16
N ARG A 111 6.44 13.14 -6.92
CA ARG A 111 7.34 12.39 -7.81
C ARG A 111 7.97 13.31 -8.86
N GLN A 112 7.19 14.20 -9.47
CA GLN A 112 7.71 15.19 -10.41
C GLN A 112 8.68 16.17 -9.74
N THR A 113 8.32 16.70 -8.57
CA THR A 113 9.10 17.74 -7.89
C THR A 113 10.46 17.22 -7.43
N TYR A 114 10.51 16.00 -6.90
CA TYR A 114 11.72 15.40 -6.34
C TYR A 114 12.41 14.42 -7.30
N GLY A 115 11.92 14.27 -8.53
CA GLY A 115 12.48 13.34 -9.52
C GLY A 115 12.42 11.88 -9.06
N ILE A 116 11.39 11.50 -8.31
CA ILE A 116 11.22 10.13 -7.80
C ILE A 116 10.71 9.26 -8.94
N ASN A 117 11.63 8.47 -9.47
CA ASN A 117 11.37 7.49 -10.49
C ASN A 117 11.45 6.10 -9.87
N GLY A 118 10.43 5.30 -10.13
CA GLY A 118 10.28 3.97 -9.54
C GLY A 118 9.15 3.23 -10.23
N ARG A 119 9.27 1.91 -10.21
CA ARG A 119 8.30 0.98 -10.80
C ARG A 119 7.17 0.85 -9.79
N ALA A 120 5.93 0.93 -10.26
CA ALA A 120 4.77 0.92 -9.38
C ALA A 120 3.63 0.10 -9.98
N ALA A 121 2.93 -0.64 -9.13
CA ALA A 121 1.70 -1.33 -9.49
C ALA A 121 0.69 -1.23 -8.36
N TYR A 122 -0.59 -1.27 -8.72
CA TYR A 122 -1.67 -1.19 -7.76
C TYR A 122 -2.82 -2.14 -8.11
N ILE A 123 -3.62 -2.41 -7.08
CA ILE A 123 -4.95 -3.02 -7.20
C ILE A 123 -5.96 -2.11 -6.54
N THR A 124 -7.19 -2.13 -7.04
CA THR A 124 -8.29 -1.40 -6.42
C THR A 124 -9.61 -2.11 -6.65
N THR A 125 -10.55 -1.93 -5.71
CA THR A 125 -11.97 -2.29 -5.86
C THR A 125 -12.79 -1.16 -6.49
N THR A 126 -12.19 0.02 -6.67
CA THR A 126 -12.84 1.22 -7.20
C THR A 126 -12.56 1.42 -8.70
N GLY A 127 -13.22 2.40 -9.33
CA GLY A 127 -12.92 2.80 -10.71
C GLY A 127 -11.75 3.79 -10.84
N LYS A 128 -11.07 4.15 -9.75
CA LYS A 128 -10.00 5.15 -9.76
C LYS A 128 -8.70 4.57 -10.30
N THR A 129 -7.93 5.40 -11.00
CA THR A 129 -6.66 5.02 -11.61
C THR A 129 -5.50 5.81 -11.02
N ILE A 130 -4.30 5.23 -11.08
CA ILE A 130 -3.05 5.86 -10.63
C ILE A 130 -2.18 6.11 -11.85
N ALA A 131 -1.88 7.38 -12.14
CA ALA A 131 -1.26 7.77 -13.41
C ALA A 131 0.14 7.17 -13.63
N PHE A 132 0.89 6.95 -12.54
CA PHE A 132 2.27 6.49 -12.56
C PHE A 132 2.45 4.99 -12.26
N ALA A 133 1.35 4.24 -12.13
CA ALA A 133 1.40 2.84 -11.70
C ALA A 133 0.56 1.93 -12.60
N GLN A 134 1.00 0.68 -12.74
CA GLN A 134 0.29 -0.34 -13.50
C GLN A 134 -0.90 -0.89 -12.72
N ASP A 135 -2.08 -0.96 -13.34
CA ASP A 135 -3.25 -1.62 -12.77
C ASP A 135 -3.20 -3.13 -13.06
N VAL A 136 -2.84 -3.92 -12.05
CA VAL A 136 -2.68 -5.38 -12.15
C VAL A 136 -3.93 -6.15 -11.73
N LYS A 137 -5.03 -5.47 -11.39
CA LYS A 137 -6.39 -6.03 -11.15
C LYS A 137 -6.56 -6.94 -9.93
N THR A 138 -5.63 -7.85 -9.63
CA THR A 138 -5.80 -8.83 -8.54
C THR A 138 -4.59 -8.89 -7.62
N LEU A 139 -4.81 -9.30 -6.37
CA LEU A 139 -3.72 -9.47 -5.40
C LEU A 139 -2.68 -10.52 -5.87
N PRO A 140 -3.06 -11.71 -6.38
CA PRO A 140 -2.08 -12.63 -6.96
C PRO A 140 -1.22 -12.01 -8.07
N ASP A 141 -1.82 -11.22 -8.96
CA ASP A 141 -1.08 -10.54 -10.04
C ASP A 141 -0.14 -9.47 -9.48
N LEU A 142 -0.54 -8.75 -8.44
CA LEU A 142 0.33 -7.81 -7.72
C LEU A 142 1.52 -8.52 -7.07
N LEU A 143 1.31 -9.68 -6.45
CA LEU A 143 2.40 -10.46 -5.85
C LEU A 143 3.36 -11.01 -6.91
N ALA A 144 2.83 -11.48 -8.04
CA ALA A 144 3.63 -11.91 -9.18
C ALA A 144 4.46 -10.76 -9.75
N TRP A 145 3.84 -9.58 -9.90
CA TRP A 145 4.52 -8.36 -10.31
C TRP A 145 5.67 -8.00 -9.34
N VAL A 146 5.41 -7.97 -8.03
CA VAL A 146 6.45 -7.69 -7.02
C VAL A 146 7.60 -8.68 -7.11
N SER A 147 7.31 -9.98 -7.23
CA SER A 147 8.34 -11.02 -7.37
C SER A 147 9.21 -10.80 -8.61
N GLN A 148 8.59 -10.49 -9.74
CA GLN A 148 9.30 -10.21 -10.99
C GLN A 148 10.20 -8.98 -10.84
N GLN A 149 9.68 -7.89 -10.28
CA GLN A 149 10.42 -6.63 -10.16
C GLN A 149 11.63 -6.74 -9.22
N ILE A 150 11.54 -7.56 -8.17
CA ILE A 150 12.65 -7.86 -7.26
C ILE A 150 13.72 -8.68 -7.97
N GLN A 151 13.33 -9.70 -8.74
CA GLN A 151 14.29 -10.53 -9.51
C GLN A 151 15.03 -9.70 -10.56
N GLU A 152 14.33 -8.83 -11.28
CA GLU A 152 14.95 -7.92 -12.26
C GLU A 152 15.93 -6.94 -11.61
N GLY A 153 15.65 -6.47 -10.38
CA GLY A 153 16.55 -5.59 -9.63
C GLY A 153 17.73 -6.30 -8.96
N ALA A 154 17.60 -7.59 -8.61
CA ALA A 154 18.67 -8.36 -7.98
C ALA A 154 19.80 -8.76 -8.94
N HIS A 155 19.58 -8.65 -10.25
CA HIS A 155 20.55 -8.97 -11.30
C HIS A 155 21.22 -7.74 -11.94
N ALA A 156 20.89 -6.52 -11.47
CA ALA A 156 21.50 -5.26 -11.89
C ALA A 156 22.61 -4.83 -10.92
#